data_AF-A0A6I7Z0C2-F1
#
_entry.id   AF-A0A6I7Z0C2-F1
#
_cell.length_a   1.000
_cell.length_b   1.000
_cell.length_c   1.000
_cell.angle_alpha   90.00
_cell.angle_beta   90.00
_cell.angle_gamma   90.00
#
_symmetry.space_group_name_H-M   'P 1'
#
loop_
_entity.id
_entity.type
_entity.pdbx_description
1 polymer ?
#
loop_
_entity_poly.entity_id
_entity_poly.type
_entity_poly.pdbx_seq_one_letter_code
_entity_poly.pdbx_strand_id
1 'polypeptide(L)' 'ALHTVAHLTALEKELGKPVLTANQVSVWEALRLADRRVNAPALGALFVREPLVQS' A
#
# COMPACT_ATOMS: atom_id res chain seq x y z
N ALA A 1 14.97 -2.53 3.88
CA ALA A 1 13.51 -2.72 3.73
C ALA A 1 12.83 -1.59 2.95
N LEU A 2 13.15 -0.31 3.20
CA LEU A 2 12.53 0.85 2.51
C LEU A 2 12.98 1.06 1.04
N HIS A 3 14.11 0.50 0.61
CA HIS A 3 14.59 0.69 -0.77
C HIS A 3 13.67 0.04 -1.84
N THR A 4 12.96 -1.04 -1.52
CA THR A 4 12.05 -1.70 -2.48
C THR A 4 10.74 -0.94 -2.66
N VAL A 5 10.33 -0.17 -1.65
CA VAL A 5 9.07 0.59 -1.67
C VAL A 5 9.12 1.70 -2.72
N ALA A 6 10.29 2.30 -2.96
CA ALA A 6 10.48 3.29 -4.02
C ALA A 6 10.19 2.76 -5.44
N HIS A 7 10.24 1.44 -5.65
CA HIS A 7 9.93 0.81 -6.93
C HIS A 7 8.49 0.34 -7.06
N LEU A 8 7.70 0.40 -5.98
CA LEU A 8 6.36 -0.19 -5.95
C LEU A 8 5.42 0.49 -6.95
N THR A 9 5.48 1.82 -7.04
CA THR A 9 4.67 2.58 -8.02
C THR A 9 5.08 2.27 -9.46
N ALA A 10 6.37 2.09 -9.73
CA ALA A 10 6.86 1.72 -11.06
C ALA A 10 6.39 0.32 -11.44
N LEU A 11 6.43 -0.63 -10.50
CA LEU A 11 5.97 -1.99 -10.70
C LEU A 11 4.45 -2.07 -10.91
N GLU A 12 3.65 -1.32 -10.12
CA GLU A 12 2.20 -1.22 -10.32
C GLU A 12 1.87 -0.64 -11.71
N LYS A 13 2.63 0.37 -12.15
CA LYS A 13 2.49 0.96 -13.48
C LYS A 13 2.80 -0.06 -14.59
N GLU A 14 3.85 -0.85 -14.42
CA GLU A 14 4.24 -1.88 -15.40
C GLU A 14 3.22 -3.04 -15.45
N LEU A 15 2.72 -3.49 -14.30
CA LEU A 15 1.79 -4.61 -14.21
C LEU A 15 0.32 -4.23 -14.45
N GLY A 16 -0.01 -2.93 -14.42
CA GLY A 16 -1.39 -2.43 -14.57
C GLY A 16 -2.33 -2.84 -13.43
N LYS A 17 -1.81 -3.30 -12.29
CA LYS A 17 -2.58 -3.76 -11.13
C LYS A 17 -1.88 -3.40 -9.82
N PRO A 18 -2.63 -3.22 -8.72
CA PRO A 18 -2.05 -3.03 -7.40
C PRO A 18 -1.10 -4.17 -7.04
N VAL A 19 -0.01 -3.84 -6.35
CA VAL A 19 0.96 -4.81 -5.82
C VAL A 19 1.01 -4.67 -4.31
N LEU A 20 0.88 -5.80 -3.61
CA LEU A 20 0.97 -5.84 -2.16
C LEU A 20 2.28 -6.48 -1.72
N THR A 21 3.02 -5.78 -0.85
CA THR A 21 4.14 -6.35 -0.10
C THR A 21 3.75 -6.56 1.35
N ALA A 22 4.33 -7.57 2.01
CA ALA A 22 4.03 -7.89 3.40
C ALA A 22 4.20 -6.68 4.33
N ASN A 23 5.31 -5.94 4.19
CA ASN A 23 5.57 -4.76 5.02
C ASN A 23 4.52 -3.65 4.82
N GLN A 24 4.03 -3.44 3.60
CA GLN A 24 3.01 -2.43 3.33
C GLN A 24 1.67 -2.82 3.98
N VAL A 25 1.31 -4.10 3.91
CA VAL A 25 0.08 -4.61 4.51
C VAL A 25 0.16 -4.51 6.02
N SER A 26 1.29 -4.87 6.64
CA SER A 26 1.49 -4.73 8.09
C SER A 26 1.37 -3.28 8.56
N VAL A 27 1.98 -2.32 7.86
CA VAL A 27 1.87 -0.89 8.22
C VAL A 27 0.44 -0.38 8.02
N TRP A 28 -0.20 -0.75 6.91
CA TRP A 28 -1.57 -0.37 6.61
C TRP A 28 -2.56 -0.90 7.65
N GLU A 29 -2.44 -2.18 8.02
CA GLU A 29 -3.25 -2.79 9.08
C GLU A 29 -3.01 -2.14 10.45
N ALA A 30 -1.75 -1.84 10.79
CA ALA A 30 -1.44 -1.16 12.05
C ALA A 30 -2.07 0.24 12.13
N LEU A 31 -2.06 0.99 11.03
CA LEU A 31 -2.74 2.29 10.96
C LEU A 31 -4.27 2.13 11.09
N ARG A 32 -4.86 1.16 10.39
CA ARG A 32 -6.29 0.86 10.46
C ARG A 32 -6.71 0.50 11.89
N LEU A 33 -5.97 -0.38 12.57
CA LEU A 33 -6.24 -0.77 13.96
C LEU A 33 -6.09 0.38 14.95
N ALA A 34 -5.30 1.40 14.60
CA ALA A 34 -5.15 2.62 15.39
C ALA A 34 -6.17 3.72 15.02
N ASP A 35 -7.19 3.40 14.21
CA ASP A 35 -8.14 4.37 13.62
C ASP A 35 -7.46 5.53 12.89
N ARG A 36 -6.28 5.27 12.31
CA ARG A 36 -5.51 6.23 11.52
C ARG A 36 -5.61 5.88 10.04
N ARG A 37 -5.71 6.93 9.23
CA ARG A 37 -5.60 6.84 7.77
C ARG A 37 -4.46 7.72 7.30
N VAL A 38 -3.71 7.25 6.31
CA VAL A 38 -2.61 7.98 5.68
C VAL A 38 -2.82 7.93 4.18
N ASN A 39 -2.81 9.10 3.54
CA ASN A 39 -2.70 9.20 2.08
C ASN A 39 -1.22 9.34 1.72
N ALA A 40 -0.61 8.27 1.21
CA ALA A 40 0.81 8.24 0.86
C ALA A 40 1.01 7.57 -0.51
N PRO A 41 0.84 8.30 -1.62
CA PRO A 41 0.90 7.72 -2.97
C PRO A 41 2.23 7.03 -3.30
N ALA A 42 3.33 7.51 -2.71
CA ALA A 42 4.65 6.89 -2.87
C ALA A 42 4.74 5.47 -2.28
N LEU A 43 3.80 5.06 -1.43
CA LEU A 43 3.72 3.73 -0.84
C LEU A 43 2.80 2.76 -1.62
N GLY A 44 2.31 3.18 -2.80
CA GLY A 44 1.49 2.37 -3.69
C GLY A 44 -0.02 2.47 -3.44
N ALA A 45 -0.79 1.76 -4.26
CA ALA A 45 -2.25 1.92 -4.33
C ALA A 45 -3.00 1.65 -3.01
N LEU A 46 -2.44 0.83 -2.10
CA LEU A 46 -3.04 0.53 -0.80
C LEU A 46 -3.15 1.77 0.11
N PHE A 47 -2.25 2.74 -0.06
CA PHE A 47 -2.23 3.99 0.73
C PHE A 47 -2.95 5.15 0.05
N VAL A 48 -3.74 4.88 -1.00
CA VAL A 48 -4.51 5.89 -1.74
C VAL A 48 -5.96 5.48 -1.88
N ARG A 49 -6.23 4.17 -2.01
CA ARG A 49 -7.58 3.63 -2.16
C ARG A 49 -8.09 3.10 -0.83
N GLU A 50 -9.39 3.29 -0.56
CA GLU A 50 -10.05 2.50 0.48
C GLU A 50 -9.99 1.02 0.09
N PRO A 51 -9.81 0.11 1.07
CA PRO A 51 -9.72 -1.30 0.78
C PRO A 51 -11.02 -1.72 0.10
N LEU A 52 -10.89 -2.51 -0.96
CA LEU A 52 -11.99 -3.37 -1.36
C LEU A 52 -12.20 -4.29 -0.16
N VAL A 53 -13.30 -4.09 0.57
CA VAL A 53 -13.70 -4.95 1.69
C VAL A 53 -13.51 -6.40 1.26
N GLN A 54 -12.53 -7.08 1.86
CA GLN A 54 -12.41 -8.52 1.74
C GLN A 54 -13.48 -9.10 2.66
N SER A 55 -14.61 -9.47 2.04
CA SER A 55 -15.70 -10.20 2.69
C SER A 55 -15.27 -11.63 2.99
#